data_AF-A0A2T4WXK0-F1
#
_entry.id   AF-A0A2T4WXK0-F1
#
_cell.length_a   1.000
_cell.length_b   1.000
_cell.length_c   1.000
_cell.angle_alpha   90.00
_cell.angle_beta   90.00
_cell.angle_gamma   90.00
#
_symmetry.space_group_name_H-M   'P 1'
#
loop_
_entity.id
_entity.type
_entity.pdbx_description
1 polymer ?
#
loop_
_entity_poly.entity_id
_entity_poly.type
_entity_poly.pdbx_seq_one_letter_code
_entity_poly.pdbx_strand_id
1 'polypeptide(L)'
;MLRTILIIAAIFFILIFSLVWLGIIAGVTFAMPFLNNFFPGQEFMSVIGMVNVLFVIGIPLLSVILLIVRLVFRRRMGRGWTIGLGIFWFINVFSLISIGGNLSQEFMAEESITQSLDAAALNTDTVTLSYYRLQDHDPRRFHFGTEMIEMPDARVRYTIKKSPDAQWHLNQTVSARGRRSQDARTLAANLSVPMQISTGALAIPREIPFLELSKWRDQEAHVEVLIPVGKYVWLDQEVSARSYVPVDQQPTDRQLYQMTANGSLICQDCAQQELGTTITTPTPGSDSDQGLTFQNYRQLKISGPMKVTIEQGDSYDLRFSGNASDLDLVTTTQDGELLTINLATDQTRSSVRLYISAPNLQELTFDQTDDVLVKDFHNESLTINAAGDFELKTTGKMQELTLTARNGVEIEFTGNTNLLNAHLEEESRLDTDRGNVQKAKLSASNGSRIKLGAGVEILEQNISDNSSLKIVN
;
A
#
# COMPACT_ATOMS: atom_id res chain seq x y z
N MET A 1 28.91 -26.16 43.93
CA MET A 1 28.91 -24.91 43.14
C MET A 1 27.93 -24.98 41.97
N LEU A 2 28.06 -25.92 41.03
CA LEU A 2 27.16 -26.05 39.86
C LEU A 2 25.67 -26.15 40.21
N ARG A 3 25.30 -26.96 41.22
CA ARG A 3 23.91 -27.11 41.66
C ARG A 3 23.30 -25.80 42.18
N THR A 4 24.09 -25.00 42.91
CA THR A 4 23.66 -23.71 43.45
C THR A 4 23.43 -22.70 42.32
N ILE A 5 24.32 -22.68 41.33
CA ILE A 5 24.20 -21.82 40.13
C ILE A 5 22.93 -22.20 39.34
N LEU A 6 22.66 -23.49 39.14
CA LEU A 6 21.45 -23.96 38.46
C LEU A 6 20.16 -23.57 39.21
N ILE A 7 20.16 -23.60 40.54
CA ILE A 7 19.00 -23.16 41.34
C ILE A 7 18.77 -21.65 41.21
N ILE A 8 19.84 -20.84 41.26
CA ILE A 8 19.75 -19.38 41.10
C ILE A 8 19.23 -19.04 39.69
N ALA A 9 19.78 -19.66 38.65
CA ALA A 9 19.32 -19.47 37.27
C ALA A 9 17.85 -19.89 37.09
N ALA A 10 17.43 -21.00 37.69
CA ALA A 10 16.05 -21.46 37.66
C ALA A 10 15.08 -20.45 38.30
N ILE A 11 15.42 -19.92 39.47
CA ILE A 11 14.62 -18.90 40.16
C ILE A 11 14.51 -17.64 39.28
N PHE A 12 15.63 -17.21 38.68
CA PHE A 12 15.65 -16.06 37.77
C PHE A 12 14.71 -16.23 36.57
N PHE A 13 14.77 -17.36 35.85
CA PHE A 13 13.88 -17.61 34.72
C PHE A 13 12.41 -17.76 35.13
N ILE A 14 12.14 -18.39 36.28
CA ILE A 14 10.77 -18.47 36.81
C ILE A 14 10.22 -17.07 37.09
N LEU A 15 11.02 -16.17 37.67
CA LEU A 15 10.64 -14.78 37.90
C LEU A 15 10.37 -14.04 36.58
N ILE A 16 11.26 -14.17 35.58
CA ILE A 16 11.06 -13.56 34.26
C ILE A 16 9.76 -14.04 33.63
N PHE A 17 9.54 -15.34 33.54
CA PHE A 17 8.33 -15.88 32.92
C PHE A 17 7.07 -15.49 33.70
N SER A 18 7.14 -15.40 35.03
CA SER A 18 6.02 -14.89 35.83
C SER A 18 5.73 -13.41 35.54
N LEU A 19 6.77 -12.58 35.39
CA LEU A 19 6.63 -11.16 35.03
C LEU A 19 6.07 -10.99 33.62
N VAL A 20 6.51 -11.80 32.65
CA VAL A 20 5.95 -11.83 31.29
C VAL A 20 4.46 -12.16 31.35
N TRP A 21 4.06 -13.15 32.16
CA TRP A 21 2.65 -13.51 32.30
C TRP A 21 1.80 -12.39 32.92
N LEU A 22 2.32 -11.72 33.95
CA LEU A 22 1.68 -10.54 34.54
C LEU A 22 1.59 -9.38 33.54
N GLY A 23 2.61 -9.19 32.72
CA GLY A 23 2.60 -8.21 31.63
C GLY A 23 1.51 -8.49 30.61
N ILE A 24 1.28 -9.76 30.25
CA ILE A 24 0.17 -10.16 29.37
C ILE A 24 -1.18 -9.87 30.03
N ILE A 25 -1.36 -10.20 31.31
CA ILE A 25 -2.60 -9.88 32.03
C ILE A 25 -2.86 -8.37 32.01
N ALA A 26 -1.84 -7.56 32.33
CA ALA A 26 -1.94 -6.10 32.28
C ALA A 26 -2.24 -5.60 30.86
N GLY A 27 -1.60 -6.16 29.84
CA GLY A 27 -1.81 -5.78 28.44
C GLY A 27 -3.24 -6.08 27.96
N VAL A 28 -3.76 -7.28 28.23
CA VAL A 28 -5.11 -7.64 27.77
C VAL A 28 -6.19 -6.90 28.57
N THR A 29 -5.99 -6.67 29.88
CA THR A 29 -6.92 -5.84 30.67
C THR A 29 -6.97 -4.39 30.17
N PHE A 30 -5.83 -3.83 29.78
CA PHE A 30 -5.77 -2.52 29.15
C PHE A 30 -6.46 -2.49 27.78
N ALA A 31 -6.42 -3.60 27.03
CA ALA A 31 -7.05 -3.71 25.72
C ALA A 31 -8.59 -3.82 25.75
N MET A 32 -9.19 -4.10 26.92
CA MET A 32 -10.63 -4.39 27.06
C MET A 32 -11.58 -3.33 26.50
N PRO A 33 -11.38 -2.01 26.74
CA PRO A 33 -12.26 -0.99 26.20
C PRO A 33 -12.37 -1.05 24.67
N PHE A 34 -11.29 -1.48 24.00
CA PHE A 34 -11.20 -1.54 22.54
C PHE A 34 -11.81 -2.82 21.96
N LEU A 35 -11.74 -3.93 22.70
CA LEU A 35 -12.35 -5.21 22.28
C LEU A 35 -13.88 -5.12 22.17
N ASN A 36 -14.50 -4.20 22.92
CA ASN A 36 -15.95 -4.01 22.88
C ASN A 36 -16.46 -3.44 21.54
N ASN A 37 -15.67 -2.62 20.84
CA ASN A 37 -16.04 -2.13 19.50
C ASN A 37 -15.95 -3.22 18.42
N PHE A 38 -15.19 -4.30 18.66
CA PHE A 38 -15.16 -5.48 17.79
C PHE A 38 -16.36 -6.41 18.00
N PHE A 39 -16.85 -6.52 19.25
CA PHE A 39 -17.99 -7.36 19.63
C PHE A 39 -19.09 -6.57 20.38
N PRO A 40 -19.69 -5.54 19.76
CA PRO A 40 -20.67 -4.72 20.46
C PRO A 40 -21.92 -5.52 20.80
N GLY A 41 -22.43 -5.33 22.03
CA GLY A 41 -23.55 -6.11 22.58
C GLY A 41 -23.21 -7.57 22.92
N GLN A 42 -21.96 -7.99 22.74
CA GLN A 42 -21.47 -9.33 23.05
C GLN A 42 -20.21 -9.27 23.92
N GLU A 43 -20.23 -8.44 24.97
CA GLU A 43 -19.08 -8.22 25.86
C GLU A 43 -18.52 -9.52 26.45
N PHE A 44 -19.38 -10.52 26.66
CA PHE A 44 -18.97 -11.85 27.12
C PHE A 44 -18.02 -12.55 26.12
N MET A 45 -18.17 -12.34 24.81
CA MET A 45 -17.23 -12.86 23.80
C MET A 45 -15.86 -12.20 23.91
N SER A 46 -15.80 -10.89 24.17
CA SER A 46 -14.54 -10.17 24.42
C SER A 46 -13.82 -10.73 25.66
N VAL A 47 -14.57 -10.98 26.74
CA VAL A 47 -14.02 -11.58 27.97
C VAL A 47 -13.52 -12.99 27.73
N ILE A 48 -14.28 -13.85 27.05
CA ILE A 48 -13.84 -15.22 26.71
C ILE A 48 -12.59 -15.15 25.82
N GLY A 49 -12.57 -14.27 24.83
CA GLY A 49 -11.40 -14.06 23.97
C GLY A 49 -10.15 -13.70 24.77
N MET A 50 -10.26 -12.75 25.71
CA MET A 50 -9.17 -12.38 26.63
C MET A 50 -8.70 -13.58 27.46
N VAL A 51 -9.63 -14.31 28.08
CA VAL A 51 -9.32 -15.48 28.92
C VAL A 51 -8.62 -16.55 28.10
N ASN A 52 -9.10 -16.81 26.88
CA ASN A 52 -8.47 -17.73 25.96
C ASN A 52 -7.04 -17.30 25.62
N VAL A 53 -6.80 -16.03 25.27
CA VAL A 53 -5.44 -15.52 25.00
C VAL A 53 -4.52 -15.74 26.20
N LEU A 54 -5.01 -15.44 27.42
CA LEU A 54 -4.25 -15.63 28.65
C LEU A 54 -3.81 -17.08 28.85
N PHE A 55 -4.67 -18.06 28.57
CA PHE A 55 -4.36 -19.48 28.75
C PHE A 55 -3.62 -20.10 27.57
N VAL A 56 -3.88 -19.65 26.34
CA VAL A 56 -3.17 -20.10 25.14
C VAL A 56 -1.68 -19.75 25.23
N ILE A 57 -1.34 -18.57 25.76
CA ILE A 57 0.05 -18.14 25.98
C ILE A 57 0.56 -18.58 27.36
N GLY A 58 -0.29 -18.48 28.39
CA GLY A 58 0.08 -18.75 29.77
C GLY A 58 0.38 -20.23 30.08
N ILE A 59 -0.34 -21.18 29.47
CA ILE A 59 -0.09 -22.61 29.74
C ILE A 59 1.25 -23.08 29.13
N PRO A 60 1.66 -22.71 27.90
CA PRO A 60 3.01 -22.96 27.42
C PRO A 60 4.08 -22.36 28.32
N LEU A 61 3.90 -21.13 28.78
CA LEU A 61 4.80 -20.45 29.70
C LEU A 61 4.92 -21.18 31.05
N LEU A 62 3.78 -21.59 31.62
CA LEU A 62 3.72 -22.44 32.81
C LEU A 62 4.39 -23.80 32.58
N SER A 63 4.24 -24.37 31.38
CA SER A 63 4.88 -25.65 31.01
C SER A 63 6.40 -25.53 31.00
N VAL A 64 6.95 -24.40 30.54
CA VAL A 64 8.38 -24.10 30.63
C VAL A 64 8.83 -23.96 32.08
N ILE A 65 8.07 -23.23 32.91
CA ILE A 65 8.34 -23.11 34.36
C ILE A 65 8.37 -24.49 35.03
N LEU A 66 7.38 -25.34 34.76
CA LEU A 66 7.29 -26.69 35.32
C LEU A 66 8.41 -27.60 34.81
N LEU A 67 8.86 -27.43 33.57
CA LEU A 67 10.01 -28.13 33.02
C LEU A 67 11.30 -27.75 33.74
N ILE A 68 11.52 -26.46 34.01
CA ILE A 68 12.66 -25.97 34.82
C ILE A 68 12.62 -26.57 36.22
N VAL A 69 11.45 -26.55 36.88
CA VAL A 69 11.28 -27.14 38.22
C VAL A 69 11.60 -28.64 38.22
N ARG A 70 11.15 -29.37 37.19
CA ARG A 70 11.45 -30.79 37.02
C ARG A 70 12.94 -31.05 36.85
N LEU A 71 13.66 -30.23 36.07
CA LEU A 71 15.09 -30.40 35.83
C LEU A 71 15.92 -30.14 37.10
N VAL A 72 15.57 -29.11 37.88
CA VAL A 72 16.37 -28.61 39.00
C VAL A 72 16.02 -29.30 40.33
N PHE A 73 14.72 -29.39 40.63
CA PHE A 73 14.23 -29.95 41.89
C PHE A 73 13.84 -31.43 41.77
N ARG A 74 13.89 -32.00 40.57
CA ARG A 74 13.52 -33.40 40.27
C ARG A 74 12.08 -33.76 40.69
N ARG A 75 11.23 -32.75 40.90
CA ARG A 75 9.81 -32.92 41.22
C ARG A 75 9.02 -33.12 39.93
N ARG A 76 8.26 -34.20 39.86
CA ARG A 76 7.40 -34.51 38.71
C ARG A 76 5.96 -34.15 39.06
N MET A 77 5.27 -33.52 38.12
CA MET A 77 3.85 -33.28 38.25
C MET A 77 3.08 -34.59 37.98
N GLY A 78 1.94 -34.77 38.65
CA GLY A 78 1.08 -35.93 38.44
C GLY A 78 0.58 -35.96 37.00
N ARG A 79 0.49 -37.16 36.41
CA ARG A 79 0.04 -37.34 35.00
C ARG A 79 -1.32 -36.70 34.74
N GLY A 80 -2.25 -36.76 35.70
CA GLY A 80 -3.57 -36.13 35.58
C GLY A 80 -3.51 -34.60 35.40
N TRP A 81 -2.61 -33.91 36.11
CA TRP A 81 -2.43 -32.46 35.97
C TRP A 81 -1.83 -32.07 34.62
N THR A 82 -0.85 -32.84 34.13
CA THR A 82 -0.26 -32.59 32.81
C THR A 82 -1.27 -32.83 31.69
N ILE A 83 -2.04 -33.91 31.75
CA ILE A 83 -3.09 -34.21 30.78
C ILE A 83 -4.19 -33.15 30.85
N GLY A 84 -4.63 -32.78 32.06
CA GLY A 84 -5.64 -31.74 32.28
C GLY A 84 -5.25 -30.38 31.71
N LEU A 85 -4.02 -29.92 31.97
CA LEU A 85 -3.50 -28.67 31.39
C LEU A 85 -3.40 -28.73 29.86
N GLY A 86 -3.00 -29.88 29.30
CA GLY A 86 -2.96 -30.08 27.86
C GLY A 86 -4.35 -29.99 27.23
N ILE A 87 -5.33 -30.72 27.78
CA ILE A 87 -6.74 -30.68 27.32
C ILE A 87 -7.29 -29.25 27.44
N PHE A 88 -7.07 -28.60 28.58
CA PHE A 88 -7.56 -27.24 28.81
C PHE A 88 -6.94 -26.25 27.82
N TRP A 89 -5.65 -26.37 27.51
CA TRP A 89 -5.00 -25.56 26.48
C TRP A 89 -5.65 -25.76 25.11
N PHE A 90 -5.88 -27.01 24.68
CA PHE A 90 -6.55 -27.28 23.41
C PHE A 90 -7.97 -26.70 23.35
N ILE A 91 -8.73 -26.75 24.45
CA ILE A 91 -10.06 -26.12 24.53
C ILE A 91 -9.96 -24.60 24.31
N ASN A 92 -9.00 -23.92 24.95
CA ASN A 92 -8.81 -22.48 24.78
C ASN A 92 -8.37 -22.13 23.35
N VAL A 93 -7.47 -22.93 22.73
CA VAL A 93 -7.05 -22.75 21.33
C VAL A 93 -8.24 -22.90 20.39
N PHE A 94 -9.01 -23.98 20.53
CA PHE A 94 -10.18 -24.23 19.69
C PHE A 94 -11.24 -23.12 19.86
N SER A 95 -11.48 -22.69 21.10
CA SER A 95 -12.38 -21.57 21.38
C SER A 95 -11.91 -20.27 20.74
N LEU A 96 -10.60 -19.96 20.81
CA LEU A 96 -10.03 -18.77 20.17
C LEU A 96 -10.16 -18.80 18.64
N ILE A 97 -9.91 -19.95 18.02
CA ILE A 97 -10.11 -20.15 16.57
C ILE A 97 -11.59 -19.95 16.21
N SER A 98 -12.51 -20.46 17.01
CA SER A 98 -13.95 -20.28 16.78
C SER A 98 -14.38 -18.81 16.88
N ILE A 99 -13.90 -18.08 17.88
CA ILE A 99 -14.18 -16.65 18.05
C ILE A 99 -13.58 -15.85 16.88
N GLY A 100 -12.33 -16.12 16.52
CA GLY A 100 -11.66 -15.50 15.37
C GLY A 100 -12.39 -15.77 14.05
N GLY A 101 -12.87 -17.01 13.84
CA GLY A 101 -13.66 -17.38 12.67
C GLY A 101 -15.01 -16.65 12.61
N ASN A 102 -15.71 -16.52 13.74
CA ASN A 102 -16.95 -15.74 13.82
C ASN A 102 -16.70 -14.25 13.57
N LEU A 103 -15.62 -13.69 14.13
CA LEU A 103 -15.23 -12.30 13.86
C LEU A 103 -14.88 -12.10 12.39
N SER A 104 -14.13 -13.01 11.78
CA SER A 104 -13.75 -12.94 10.36
C SER A 104 -14.98 -12.94 9.43
N GLN A 105 -16.02 -13.72 9.77
CA GLN A 105 -17.27 -13.71 9.00
C GLN A 105 -17.91 -12.34 8.94
N GLU A 106 -17.69 -11.48 9.93
CA GLU A 106 -18.25 -10.13 9.97
C GLU A 106 -17.60 -9.15 8.99
N PHE A 107 -16.57 -9.57 8.25
CA PHE A 107 -15.86 -8.75 7.26
C PHE A 107 -16.00 -9.27 5.82
N MET A 108 -16.88 -10.24 5.59
CA MET A 108 -16.98 -10.97 4.30
C MET A 108 -17.64 -10.17 3.18
N ALA A 109 -18.69 -9.39 3.49
CA ALA A 109 -19.40 -8.57 2.52
C ALA A 109 -19.02 -7.10 2.73
N GLU A 110 -18.86 -6.37 1.63
CA GLU A 110 -18.65 -4.92 1.62
C GLU A 110 -19.79 -4.28 0.84
N GLU A 111 -20.34 -3.20 1.37
CA GLU A 111 -21.43 -2.45 0.74
C GLU A 111 -21.20 -0.95 0.94
N SER A 112 -21.72 -0.14 0.01
CA SER A 112 -21.63 1.31 0.11
C SER A 112 -22.98 1.98 -0.10
N ILE A 113 -23.14 3.18 0.46
CA ILE A 113 -24.30 4.04 0.27
C ILE A 113 -23.80 5.41 -0.16
N THR A 114 -24.29 5.87 -1.31
CA THR A 114 -24.08 7.24 -1.78
C THR A 114 -25.29 8.10 -1.44
N GLN A 115 -25.05 9.27 -0.88
CA GLN A 115 -26.03 10.29 -0.57
C GLN A 115 -25.54 11.63 -1.15
N SER A 116 -26.42 12.35 -1.85
CA SER A 116 -26.16 13.72 -2.26
C SER A 116 -26.57 14.66 -1.13
N LEU A 117 -25.67 15.56 -0.77
CA LEU A 117 -25.83 16.50 0.33
C LEU A 117 -26.22 17.87 -0.23
N ASP A 118 -26.92 18.64 0.58
CA ASP A 118 -27.31 20.00 0.19
C ASP A 118 -26.07 20.90 0.11
N ALA A 119 -25.80 21.39 -1.10
CA ALA A 119 -24.69 22.28 -1.42
C ALA A 119 -25.15 23.75 -1.60
N ALA A 120 -26.40 24.10 -1.26
CA ALA A 120 -26.93 25.45 -1.46
C ALA A 120 -26.10 26.54 -0.77
N ALA A 121 -25.53 26.26 0.40
CA ALA A 121 -24.67 27.18 1.13
C ALA A 121 -23.31 27.44 0.43
N LEU A 122 -22.93 26.60 -0.54
CA LEU A 122 -21.70 26.72 -1.32
C LEU A 122 -21.90 27.50 -2.62
N ASN A 123 -23.10 28.03 -2.89
CA ASN A 123 -23.40 28.81 -4.09
C ASN A 123 -22.79 30.23 -4.06
N THR A 124 -21.48 30.29 -3.85
CA THR A 124 -20.63 31.47 -3.89
C THR A 124 -19.62 31.33 -5.04
N ASP A 125 -18.91 32.41 -5.37
CA ASP A 125 -17.83 32.36 -6.37
C ASP A 125 -16.58 31.67 -5.85
N THR A 126 -16.34 31.77 -4.54
CA THR A 126 -15.19 31.18 -3.87
C THR A 126 -15.65 30.39 -2.65
N VAL A 127 -15.14 29.17 -2.48
CA VAL A 127 -15.40 28.30 -1.32
C VAL A 127 -14.08 27.99 -0.61
N THR A 128 -14.09 27.97 0.72
CA THR A 128 -12.97 27.45 1.51
C THR A 128 -13.17 25.98 1.80
N LEU A 129 -12.26 25.12 1.38
CA LEU A 129 -12.20 23.73 1.83
C LEU A 129 -11.18 23.63 2.96
N SER A 130 -11.58 22.98 4.04
CA SER A 130 -10.72 22.80 5.21
C SER A 130 -10.98 21.47 5.88
N TYR A 131 -9.99 21.06 6.66
CA TYR A 131 -10.14 19.95 7.58
C TYR A 131 -10.37 20.41 8.99
N TYR A 132 -11.04 19.54 9.74
CA TYR A 132 -11.02 19.63 11.18
C TYR A 132 -10.92 18.24 11.80
N ARG A 133 -10.36 18.18 13.00
CA ARG A 133 -10.44 17.00 13.85
C ARG A 133 -11.63 17.19 14.77
N LEU A 134 -12.41 16.13 14.95
CA LEU A 134 -13.44 16.13 15.99
C LEU A 134 -12.75 16.44 17.34
N GLN A 135 -13.19 17.53 17.98
CA GLN A 135 -12.49 18.20 19.10
C GLN A 135 -12.31 17.25 20.30
N ASP A 136 -11.10 17.26 20.87
CA ASP A 136 -10.71 16.68 22.17
C ASP A 136 -10.72 15.14 22.30
N HIS A 137 -10.24 14.46 21.25
CA HIS A 137 -9.38 13.32 21.50
C HIS A 137 -7.93 13.76 21.35
N ASP A 138 -7.29 14.07 22.49
CA ASP A 138 -5.94 13.58 22.71
C ASP A 138 -6.03 12.11 22.29
N PRO A 139 -5.46 11.70 21.13
CA PRO A 139 -5.32 10.28 20.89
C PRO A 139 -4.58 9.87 22.15
N ARG A 140 -5.15 9.00 22.98
CA ARG A 140 -4.36 8.45 24.09
C ARG A 140 -3.35 7.57 23.40
N ARG A 141 -2.33 8.25 22.86
CA ARG A 141 -1.27 7.79 22.00
C ARG A 141 -0.62 6.76 22.87
N PHE A 142 -0.85 5.52 22.51
CA PHE A 142 -0.32 4.45 23.29
C PHE A 142 1.16 4.38 22.92
N HIS A 143 1.95 5.11 23.69
CA HIS A 143 3.39 5.13 23.57
C HIS A 143 3.93 3.89 24.26
N PHE A 144 4.42 2.94 23.47
CA PHE A 144 5.28 1.88 23.97
C PHE A 144 6.73 2.26 23.68
N GLY A 145 7.38 2.90 24.65
CA GLY A 145 8.71 3.44 24.44
C GLY A 145 8.68 4.55 23.37
N THR A 146 9.28 4.29 22.21
CA THR A 146 9.30 5.18 21.05
C THR A 146 8.25 4.87 19.99
N GLU A 147 7.51 3.77 20.13
CA GLU A 147 6.51 3.34 19.14
C GLU A 147 5.11 3.87 19.49
N MET A 148 4.39 4.29 18.45
CA MET A 148 3.02 4.78 18.54
C MET A 148 2.06 3.75 17.95
N ILE A 149 1.11 3.28 18.75
CA ILE A 149 0.02 2.43 18.27
C ILE A 149 -1.18 3.32 17.95
N GLU A 150 -1.49 3.46 16.66
CA GLU A 150 -2.68 4.16 16.17
C GLU A 150 -3.86 3.20 16.06
N MET A 151 -5.04 3.67 16.45
CA MET A 151 -6.27 2.90 16.40
C MET A 151 -6.86 2.96 14.99
N PRO A 152 -7.59 1.92 14.53
CA PRO A 152 -8.16 1.91 13.19
C PRO A 152 -9.42 2.80 13.14
N ASP A 153 -9.24 4.12 13.11
CA ASP A 153 -10.33 5.07 12.93
C ASP A 153 -11.05 4.86 11.58
N ALA A 154 -12.30 5.31 11.47
CA ALA A 154 -12.98 5.30 10.19
C ALA A 154 -12.48 6.48 9.35
N ARG A 155 -11.84 6.16 8.22
CA ARG A 155 -11.16 7.15 7.39
C ARG A 155 -12.17 8.00 6.63
N VAL A 156 -11.90 9.30 6.51
CA VAL A 156 -12.66 10.20 5.64
C VAL A 156 -11.75 10.64 4.50
N ARG A 157 -11.99 10.07 3.32
CA ARG A 157 -11.37 10.46 2.06
C ARG A 157 -12.26 11.46 1.33
N TYR A 158 -11.67 12.21 0.42
CA TYR A 158 -12.42 13.15 -0.40
C TYR A 158 -11.68 13.35 -1.72
N THR A 159 -12.45 13.74 -2.73
CA THR A 159 -11.97 13.98 -4.08
C THR A 159 -12.58 15.27 -4.59
N ILE A 160 -11.77 16.08 -5.25
CA ILE A 160 -12.25 17.27 -5.94
C ILE A 160 -12.36 16.95 -7.43
N LYS A 161 -13.55 17.16 -8.00
CA LYS A 161 -13.83 16.92 -9.42
C LYS A 161 -14.54 18.12 -10.04
N LYS A 162 -14.52 18.20 -11.37
CA LYS A 162 -15.33 19.15 -12.12
C LYS A 162 -16.82 18.80 -11.99
N SER A 163 -17.65 19.80 -11.71
CA SER A 163 -19.10 19.66 -11.74
C SER A 163 -19.61 19.43 -13.17
N PRO A 164 -20.63 18.56 -13.38
CA PRO A 164 -21.28 18.40 -14.68
C PRO A 164 -22.09 19.64 -15.10
N ASP A 165 -22.44 20.53 -14.17
CA ASP A 165 -23.23 21.73 -14.43
C ASP A 165 -22.64 22.97 -13.75
N ALA A 166 -23.38 24.08 -13.79
CA ALA A 166 -22.97 25.35 -13.21
C ALA A 166 -23.20 25.45 -11.69
N GLN A 167 -23.51 24.35 -11.00
CA GLN A 167 -23.82 24.29 -9.57
C GLN A 167 -22.83 23.42 -8.82
N TRP A 168 -22.59 23.76 -7.56
CA TRP A 168 -21.80 22.92 -6.66
C TRP A 168 -22.60 21.67 -6.31
N HIS A 169 -21.95 20.51 -6.33
CA HIS A 169 -22.53 19.27 -5.81
C HIS A 169 -21.62 18.66 -4.76
N LEU A 170 -22.23 18.05 -3.75
CA LEU A 170 -21.52 17.35 -2.70
C LEU A 170 -22.11 15.94 -2.60
N ASN A 171 -21.31 14.93 -2.92
CA ASN A 171 -21.71 13.54 -2.76
C ASN A 171 -20.90 12.91 -1.65
N GLN A 172 -21.57 12.13 -0.81
CA GLN A 172 -20.92 11.33 0.22
C GLN A 172 -21.24 9.87 -0.04
N THR A 173 -20.19 9.06 -0.16
CA THR A 173 -20.30 7.61 -0.24
C THR A 173 -19.67 7.02 1.02
N VAL A 174 -20.46 6.34 1.84
CA VAL A 174 -19.95 5.59 3.00
C VAL A 174 -19.93 4.11 2.66
N SER A 175 -18.80 3.45 2.90
CA SER A 175 -18.69 1.99 2.85
C SER A 175 -18.47 1.41 4.24
N ALA A 176 -18.89 0.16 4.40
CA ALA A 176 -18.63 -0.64 5.59
C ALA A 176 -18.59 -2.12 5.21
N ARG A 177 -17.97 -2.94 6.06
CA ARG A 177 -18.03 -4.38 5.97
C ARG A 177 -19.08 -4.97 6.91
N GLY A 178 -19.53 -6.17 6.58
CA GLY A 178 -20.51 -6.90 7.37
C GLY A 178 -20.52 -8.39 7.04
N ARG A 179 -21.29 -9.13 7.83
CA ARG A 179 -21.52 -10.56 7.59
C ARG A 179 -22.35 -10.81 6.33
N ARG A 180 -23.25 -9.89 6.01
CA ARG A 180 -24.08 -9.86 4.79
C ARG A 180 -24.12 -8.44 4.26
N SER A 181 -24.44 -8.28 2.97
CA SER A 181 -24.58 -6.95 2.34
C SER A 181 -25.56 -6.05 3.09
N GLN A 182 -26.67 -6.58 3.62
CA GLN A 182 -27.64 -5.79 4.39
C GLN A 182 -27.06 -5.28 5.72
N ASP A 183 -26.21 -6.07 6.38
CA ASP A 183 -25.57 -5.67 7.63
C ASP A 183 -24.52 -4.58 7.37
N ALA A 184 -23.71 -4.76 6.33
CA ALA A 184 -22.75 -3.77 5.83
C ALA A 184 -23.45 -2.45 5.47
N ARG A 185 -24.55 -2.53 4.72
CA ARG A 185 -25.37 -1.37 4.35
C ARG A 185 -25.91 -0.62 5.57
N THR A 186 -26.41 -1.36 6.55
CA THR A 186 -26.95 -0.76 7.78
C THR A 186 -25.85 -0.04 8.58
N LEU A 187 -24.65 -0.63 8.64
CA LEU A 187 -23.50 0.00 9.28
C LEU A 187 -23.04 1.27 8.54
N ALA A 188 -22.98 1.23 7.21
CA ALA A 188 -22.66 2.40 6.39
C ALA A 188 -23.70 3.51 6.56
N ALA A 189 -25.00 3.17 6.63
CA ALA A 189 -26.08 4.15 6.81
C ALA A 189 -26.04 4.85 8.17
N ASN A 190 -25.55 4.16 9.19
CA ASN A 190 -25.52 4.66 10.56
C ASN A 190 -24.25 5.46 10.88
N LEU A 191 -23.25 5.49 10.00
CA LEU A 191 -22.04 6.28 10.22
C LEU A 191 -22.39 7.77 10.08
N SER A 192 -22.32 8.51 11.18
CA SER A 192 -22.46 9.96 11.16
C SER A 192 -21.13 10.59 10.76
N VAL A 193 -21.12 11.32 9.64
CA VAL A 193 -19.96 12.10 9.19
C VAL A 193 -20.32 13.58 9.30
N PRO A 194 -20.00 14.24 10.42
CA PRO A 194 -20.44 15.61 10.68
C PRO A 194 -19.70 16.61 9.79
N MET A 195 -20.17 16.88 8.58
CA MET A 195 -19.61 17.97 7.76
C MET A 195 -20.11 19.32 8.27
N GLN A 196 -19.21 20.30 8.37
CA GLN A 196 -19.55 21.67 8.73
C GLN A 196 -19.72 22.49 7.45
N ILE A 197 -20.96 22.66 7.00
CA ILE A 197 -21.30 23.40 5.78
C ILE A 197 -21.82 24.77 6.20
N SER A 198 -21.16 25.83 5.75
CA SER A 198 -21.56 27.23 5.96
C SER A 198 -21.37 28.04 4.68
N THR A 199 -21.84 29.29 4.67
CA THR A 199 -21.77 30.14 3.47
C THR A 199 -20.33 30.31 3.00
N GLY A 200 -20.00 29.74 1.83
CA GLY A 200 -18.66 29.81 1.24
C GLY A 200 -17.58 29.02 1.98
N ALA A 201 -17.93 28.08 2.87
CA ALA A 201 -16.96 27.22 3.54
C ALA A 201 -17.51 25.82 3.82
N LEU A 202 -16.67 24.82 3.56
CA LEU A 202 -16.91 23.41 3.81
C LEU A 202 -15.76 22.86 4.65
N ALA A 203 -16.05 22.44 5.88
CA ALA A 203 -15.11 21.75 6.76
C ALA A 203 -15.46 20.26 6.84
N ILE A 204 -14.51 19.40 6.46
CA ILE A 204 -14.67 17.95 6.43
C ILE A 204 -13.92 17.36 7.65
N PRO A 205 -14.51 16.43 8.42
CA PRO A 205 -13.79 15.77 9.49
C PRO A 205 -12.69 14.88 8.89
N ARG A 206 -11.49 14.88 9.48
CA ARG A 206 -10.35 14.07 9.00
C ARG A 206 -10.60 12.57 9.11
N GLU A 207 -11.15 12.15 10.24
CA GLU A 207 -11.43 10.78 10.60
C GLU A 207 -12.58 10.76 11.59
N ILE A 208 -13.30 9.66 11.66
CA ILE A 208 -14.27 9.40 12.74
C ILE A 208 -13.56 8.48 13.75
N PRO A 209 -13.30 8.97 14.98
CA PRO A 209 -12.54 8.22 15.98
C PRO A 209 -13.14 6.84 16.25
N PHE A 210 -12.28 5.84 16.44
CA PHE A 210 -12.67 4.45 16.71
C PHE A 210 -13.67 4.32 17.86
N LEU A 211 -13.52 5.15 18.90
CA LEU A 211 -14.38 5.15 20.09
C LEU A 211 -15.78 5.73 19.84
N GLU A 212 -15.96 6.53 18.78
CA GLU A 212 -17.29 7.01 18.35
C GLU A 212 -18.05 5.97 17.53
N LEU A 213 -17.36 4.92 17.07
CA LEU A 213 -17.96 3.85 16.29
C LEU A 213 -18.65 2.85 17.21
N SER A 214 -19.98 2.74 17.08
CA SER A 214 -20.76 1.71 17.79
C SER A 214 -20.30 0.28 17.48
N LYS A 215 -19.74 0.06 16.28
CA LYS A 215 -19.15 -1.19 15.81
C LYS A 215 -18.11 -0.86 14.77
N TRP A 216 -16.87 -1.35 14.91
CA TRP A 216 -15.87 -1.16 13.86
C TRP A 216 -15.89 -2.33 12.86
N ARG A 217 -16.06 -2.02 11.58
CA ARG A 217 -16.07 -2.95 10.44
C ARG A 217 -15.51 -2.27 9.19
N ASP A 218 -14.29 -1.74 9.30
CA ASP A 218 -13.57 -1.14 8.17
C ASP A 218 -14.41 -0.06 7.46
N GLN A 219 -15.04 0.81 8.25
CA GLN A 219 -15.86 1.88 7.70
C GLN A 219 -14.99 2.97 7.07
N GLU A 220 -15.41 3.44 5.90
CA GLU A 220 -14.75 4.53 5.19
C GLU A 220 -15.80 5.48 4.62
N ALA A 221 -15.58 6.78 4.76
CA ALA A 221 -16.40 7.81 4.12
C ALA A 221 -15.59 8.45 2.98
N HIS A 222 -16.22 8.59 1.82
CA HIS A 222 -15.66 9.27 0.65
C HIS A 222 -16.54 10.46 0.28
N VAL A 223 -15.98 11.67 0.35
CA VAL A 223 -16.69 12.92 0.04
C VAL A 223 -16.22 13.45 -1.31
N GLU A 224 -17.09 13.48 -2.32
CA GLU A 224 -16.79 14.12 -3.60
C GLU A 224 -17.31 15.55 -3.62
N VAL A 225 -16.39 16.50 -3.80
CA VAL A 225 -16.70 17.93 -3.98
C VAL A 225 -16.64 18.25 -5.48
N LEU A 226 -17.78 18.55 -6.07
CA LEU A 226 -17.93 18.84 -7.50
C LEU A 226 -18.00 20.36 -7.71
N ILE A 227 -16.94 20.92 -8.31
CA ILE A 227 -16.74 22.37 -8.46
C ILE A 227 -17.14 22.81 -9.88
N PRO A 228 -18.02 23.82 -10.05
CA PRO A 228 -18.34 24.38 -11.36
C PRO A 228 -17.12 25.03 -12.03
N VAL A 229 -17.08 24.96 -13.36
CA VAL A 229 -16.04 25.64 -14.15
C VAL A 229 -16.07 27.15 -13.88
N GLY A 230 -14.90 27.73 -13.68
CA GLY A 230 -14.72 29.16 -13.43
C GLY A 230 -14.87 29.58 -11.96
N LYS A 231 -15.37 28.70 -11.08
CA LYS A 231 -15.43 28.94 -9.63
C LYS A 231 -14.08 28.71 -8.97
N TYR A 232 -13.91 29.32 -7.80
CA TYR A 232 -12.66 29.34 -7.05
C TYR A 232 -12.76 28.55 -5.75
N VAL A 233 -11.62 28.03 -5.29
CA VAL A 233 -11.52 27.30 -4.04
C VAL A 233 -10.23 27.65 -3.30
N TRP A 234 -10.33 27.94 -2.01
CA TRP A 234 -9.18 28.00 -1.12
C TRP A 234 -8.84 26.59 -0.66
N LEU A 235 -7.60 26.17 -0.93
CA LEU A 235 -7.04 24.92 -0.48
C LEU A 235 -5.85 25.21 0.43
N ASP A 236 -5.78 24.51 1.55
CA ASP A 236 -4.58 24.47 2.37
C ASP A 236 -3.73 23.23 2.04
N GLN A 237 -2.50 23.20 2.56
CA GLN A 237 -1.58 22.09 2.38
C GLN A 237 -2.14 20.75 2.88
N GLU A 238 -2.90 20.76 3.99
CA GLU A 238 -3.47 19.53 4.55
C GLU A 238 -4.53 18.95 3.61
N VAL A 239 -5.37 19.81 3.04
CA VAL A 239 -6.43 19.51 2.07
C VAL A 239 -5.84 18.98 0.76
N SER A 240 -4.69 19.46 0.29
CA SER A 240 -4.06 18.86 -0.91
C SER A 240 -3.29 17.57 -0.58
N ALA A 241 -2.67 17.46 0.60
CA ALA A 241 -1.87 16.29 0.97
C ALA A 241 -2.70 15.02 1.22
N ARG A 242 -3.99 15.16 1.54
CA ARG A 242 -4.87 14.06 1.95
C ARG A 242 -6.02 13.77 0.98
N SER A 243 -6.21 14.57 -0.07
CA SER A 243 -7.13 14.26 -1.17
C SER A 243 -6.43 14.18 -2.51
N TYR A 244 -7.06 13.42 -3.40
CA TYR A 244 -6.78 13.52 -4.80
C TYR A 244 -7.37 14.82 -5.35
N VAL A 245 -6.52 15.86 -5.49
CA VAL A 245 -6.86 17.12 -6.15
C VAL A 245 -5.93 17.31 -7.35
N PRO A 246 -6.46 17.39 -8.58
CA PRO A 246 -5.65 17.69 -9.75
C PRO A 246 -5.30 19.19 -9.79
N VAL A 247 -4.32 19.61 -8.98
CA VAL A 247 -3.75 20.97 -8.99
C VAL A 247 -2.53 21.08 -9.91
N ASP A 248 -2.30 22.26 -10.46
CA ASP A 248 -1.09 22.61 -11.22
C ASP A 248 0.14 22.82 -10.32
N GLN A 249 -0.06 23.40 -9.13
CA GLN A 249 0.97 23.63 -8.13
C GLN A 249 0.42 23.26 -6.74
N GLN A 250 1.20 22.50 -5.96
CA GLN A 250 0.77 22.09 -4.62
C GLN A 250 0.74 23.29 -3.66
N PRO A 251 -0.30 23.40 -2.80
CA PRO A 251 -0.42 24.52 -1.89
C PRO A 251 0.68 24.49 -0.83
N THR A 252 1.46 25.58 -0.74
CA THR A 252 2.52 25.76 0.28
C THR A 252 1.97 26.31 1.60
N ASP A 253 0.84 27.01 1.51
CA ASP A 253 0.00 27.48 2.61
C ASP A 253 -1.45 27.46 2.06
N ARG A 254 -2.35 28.27 2.60
CA ARG A 254 -3.67 28.50 2.02
C ARG A 254 -3.58 29.30 0.73
N GLN A 255 -3.89 28.67 -0.40
CA GLN A 255 -3.80 29.25 -1.74
C GLN A 255 -5.11 29.12 -2.52
N LEU A 256 -5.32 30.03 -3.47
CA LEU A 256 -6.53 30.16 -4.26
C LEU A 256 -6.38 29.42 -5.58
N TYR A 257 -7.34 28.55 -5.90
CA TYR A 257 -7.36 27.79 -7.14
C TYR A 257 -8.65 28.05 -7.92
N GLN A 258 -8.57 27.99 -9.25
CA GLN A 258 -9.72 28.08 -10.14
C GLN A 258 -9.96 26.77 -10.89
N MET A 259 -11.21 26.32 -10.93
CA MET A 259 -11.60 25.09 -11.66
C MET A 259 -11.68 25.36 -13.17
N THR A 260 -10.91 24.61 -13.94
CA THR A 260 -10.87 24.73 -15.40
C THR A 260 -11.86 23.81 -16.10
N ALA A 261 -12.14 24.08 -17.39
CA ALA A 261 -12.99 23.23 -18.22
C ALA A 261 -12.43 21.80 -18.40
N ASN A 262 -11.11 21.64 -18.31
CA ASN A 262 -10.40 20.36 -18.41
C ASN A 262 -10.48 19.55 -17.11
N GLY A 263 -11.00 20.14 -16.02
CA GLY A 263 -11.20 19.47 -14.74
C GLY A 263 -10.01 19.51 -13.79
N SER A 264 -9.03 20.37 -14.07
CA SER A 264 -7.89 20.68 -13.19
C SER A 264 -8.09 22.01 -12.48
N LEU A 265 -7.47 22.16 -11.32
CA LEU A 265 -7.43 23.36 -10.51
C LEU A 265 -6.12 24.13 -10.77
N ILE A 266 -6.22 25.38 -11.20
CA ILE A 266 -5.05 26.25 -11.48
C ILE A 266 -4.88 27.26 -10.36
N CYS A 267 -3.69 27.30 -9.76
CA CYS A 267 -3.34 28.25 -8.70
C CYS A 267 -3.32 29.68 -9.23
N GLN A 268 -3.92 30.60 -8.49
CA GLN A 268 -4.08 32.01 -8.86
C GLN A 268 -3.09 32.93 -8.13
N ASP A 269 -2.58 32.49 -6.97
CA ASP A 269 -1.75 33.28 -6.06
C ASP A 269 -0.45 32.58 -5.63
N CYS A 270 -0.05 31.53 -6.34
CA CYS A 270 1.23 30.86 -6.13
C CYS A 270 2.40 31.74 -6.63
N ALA A 271 3.39 31.97 -5.77
CA ALA A 271 4.60 32.70 -6.13
C ALA A 271 5.44 31.88 -7.12
N GLN A 272 5.82 32.49 -8.25
CA GLN A 272 6.75 31.88 -9.20
C GLN A 272 8.12 31.72 -8.53
N GLN A 273 8.56 30.49 -8.28
CA GLN A 273 9.94 30.24 -7.84
C GLN A 273 10.89 30.52 -9.01
N GLU A 274 11.62 31.63 -8.93
CA GLU A 274 12.76 31.93 -9.79
C GLU A 274 13.82 30.84 -9.62
N LEU A 275 13.97 30.02 -10.66
CA LEU A 275 15.03 29.02 -10.77
C LEU A 275 16.37 29.78 -10.91
N GLY A 276 17.11 29.89 -9.81
CA GLY A 276 18.45 30.48 -9.75
C GLY A 276 19.44 29.75 -10.65
N THR A 277 19.45 30.11 -11.92
CA THR A 277 20.45 29.70 -12.92
C THR A 277 21.62 30.68 -12.83
N THR A 278 22.77 30.20 -12.36
CA THR A 278 24.00 30.99 -12.45
C THR A 278 24.50 30.92 -13.89
N ILE A 279 24.07 31.85 -14.74
CA ILE A 279 24.57 32.01 -16.11
C ILE A 279 25.52 33.20 -16.13
N THR A 280 26.82 32.93 -16.26
CA THR A 280 27.75 33.91 -16.82
C THR A 280 27.46 34.04 -18.31
N THR A 281 26.77 35.12 -18.69
CA THR A 281 26.56 35.56 -20.07
C THR A 281 27.72 36.47 -20.52
N PRO A 282 27.93 36.68 -21.83
CA PRO A 282 27.38 37.91 -22.41
C PRO A 282 26.71 37.74 -23.79
N THR A 283 25.44 38.16 -23.82
CA THR A 283 24.75 38.98 -24.85
C THR A 283 24.37 38.38 -26.23
N PRO A 284 23.38 38.97 -26.95
CA PRO A 284 22.00 38.47 -26.95
C PRO A 284 21.43 38.24 -28.37
N GLY A 285 20.47 37.33 -28.51
CA GLY A 285 19.70 37.21 -29.73
C GLY A 285 18.69 36.06 -29.72
N SER A 286 17.42 36.44 -29.77
CA SER A 286 16.24 35.69 -30.26
C SER A 286 15.90 34.32 -29.67
N ASP A 287 14.76 34.31 -28.98
CA ASP A 287 13.62 33.39 -29.20
C ASP A 287 13.88 31.87 -29.05
N SER A 288 13.41 31.27 -27.95
CA SER A 288 12.54 30.08 -27.97
C SER A 288 12.30 29.48 -26.58
N ASP A 289 11.03 29.17 -26.36
CA ASP A 289 10.44 28.18 -25.48
C ASP A 289 11.24 26.86 -25.43
N GLN A 290 11.65 26.38 -24.25
CA GLN A 290 12.28 25.07 -24.06
C GLN A 290 11.87 24.47 -22.71
N GLY A 291 10.70 23.82 -22.68
CA GLY A 291 10.45 22.72 -21.75
C GLY A 291 11.30 21.51 -22.16
N LEU A 292 11.97 20.88 -21.20
CA LEU A 292 12.81 19.70 -21.44
C LEU A 292 11.96 18.59 -22.08
N THR A 293 12.14 18.37 -23.38
CA THR A 293 11.38 17.40 -24.17
C THR A 293 12.31 16.23 -24.51
N PHE A 294 12.09 15.05 -23.94
CA PHE A 294 12.84 13.82 -24.27
C PHE A 294 12.22 13.16 -25.51
N GLN A 295 13.03 12.82 -26.50
CA GLN A 295 12.60 12.30 -27.80
C GLN A 295 13.61 11.28 -28.32
N ASN A 296 13.18 10.38 -29.20
CA ASN A 296 14.07 9.44 -29.93
C ASN A 296 14.86 8.44 -29.05
N TYR A 297 14.49 8.25 -27.78
CA TYR A 297 15.08 7.19 -26.97
C TYR A 297 14.49 5.82 -27.33
N ARG A 298 15.33 4.80 -27.34
CA ARG A 298 14.98 3.40 -27.57
C ARG A 298 15.32 2.51 -26.37
N GLN A 299 16.11 3.04 -25.44
CA GLN A 299 16.55 2.35 -24.24
C GLN A 299 16.09 3.13 -23.01
N LEU A 300 15.57 2.42 -22.01
CA LEU A 300 15.20 2.98 -20.72
C LEU A 300 16.03 2.33 -19.61
N LYS A 301 16.57 3.14 -18.71
CA LYS A 301 17.14 2.69 -17.45
C LYS A 301 16.44 3.37 -16.30
N ILE A 302 15.79 2.60 -15.44
CA ILE A 302 14.98 3.08 -14.34
C ILE A 302 15.52 2.49 -13.04
N SER A 303 15.90 3.35 -12.11
CA SER A 303 16.52 2.96 -10.83
C SER A 303 15.85 3.61 -9.64
N GLY A 304 15.58 2.84 -8.58
CA GLY A 304 14.97 3.31 -7.33
C GLY A 304 13.47 3.01 -7.22
N PRO A 305 12.87 3.18 -6.02
CA PRO A 305 11.57 2.61 -5.61
C PRO A 305 10.37 3.33 -6.24
N MET A 306 10.21 3.15 -7.54
CA MET A 306 9.13 3.70 -8.35
C MET A 306 8.22 2.59 -8.88
N LYS A 307 6.91 2.82 -8.89
CA LYS A 307 5.95 2.01 -9.65
C LYS A 307 5.93 2.49 -11.09
N VAL A 308 6.21 1.61 -12.04
CA VAL A 308 6.43 1.98 -13.45
C VAL A 308 5.32 1.44 -14.33
N THR A 309 4.76 2.28 -15.20
CA THR A 309 3.87 1.87 -16.28
C THR A 309 4.43 2.37 -17.61
N ILE A 310 4.69 1.45 -18.53
CA ILE A 310 5.20 1.74 -19.87
C ILE A 310 4.19 1.21 -20.89
N GLU A 311 3.78 2.05 -21.82
CA GLU A 311 2.88 1.68 -22.91
C GLU A 311 3.45 2.10 -24.27
N GLN A 312 3.18 1.31 -25.31
CA GLN A 312 3.52 1.70 -26.67
C GLN A 312 2.53 2.76 -27.16
N GLY A 313 3.03 3.89 -27.70
CA GLY A 313 2.19 4.98 -28.21
C GLY A 313 2.91 5.84 -29.25
N ASP A 314 2.17 6.67 -29.98
CA ASP A 314 2.71 7.41 -31.14
C ASP A 314 3.64 8.58 -30.77
N SER A 315 3.69 8.95 -29.50
CA SER A 315 4.46 10.09 -28.99
C SER A 315 5.29 9.71 -27.77
N TYR A 316 6.41 10.41 -27.58
CA TYR A 316 7.19 10.34 -26.34
C TYR A 316 6.50 11.19 -25.27
N ASP A 317 5.99 10.54 -24.22
CA ASP A 317 5.36 11.17 -23.05
C ASP A 317 5.93 10.54 -21.78
N LEU A 318 6.27 11.38 -20.81
CA LEU A 318 6.86 10.97 -19.54
C LEU A 318 6.22 11.77 -18.42
N ARG A 319 5.63 11.08 -17.44
CA ARG A 319 4.91 11.70 -16.32
C ARG A 319 5.25 11.03 -15.01
N PHE A 320 5.46 11.85 -13.99
CA PHE A 320 5.58 11.38 -12.62
C PHE A 320 4.35 11.75 -11.80
N SER A 321 4.02 10.92 -10.83
CA SER A 321 2.99 11.18 -9.83
C SER A 321 3.47 10.68 -8.47
N GLY A 322 3.39 11.52 -7.45
CA GLY A 322 3.91 11.22 -6.11
C GLY A 322 3.93 12.47 -5.25
N ASN A 323 4.44 12.36 -4.03
CA ASN A 323 4.68 13.53 -3.20
C ASN A 323 5.84 14.37 -3.77
N ALA A 324 5.73 15.70 -3.72
CA ALA A 324 6.74 16.62 -4.24
C ALA A 324 8.14 16.34 -3.68
N SER A 325 8.29 16.03 -2.39
CA SER A 325 9.62 15.76 -1.81
C SER A 325 10.26 14.49 -2.34
N ASP A 326 9.46 13.50 -2.75
CA ASP A 326 9.97 12.27 -3.38
C ASP A 326 10.23 12.52 -4.88
N LEU A 327 9.43 13.38 -5.53
CA LEU A 327 9.60 13.77 -6.94
C LEU A 327 10.84 14.66 -7.17
N ASP A 328 11.19 15.53 -6.22
CA ASP A 328 12.39 16.37 -6.29
C ASP A 328 13.69 15.54 -6.27
N LEU A 329 13.62 14.30 -5.78
CA LEU A 329 14.73 13.34 -5.77
C LEU A 329 14.84 12.55 -7.09
N VAL A 330 13.88 12.72 -8.00
CA VAL A 330 13.90 12.09 -9.32
C VAL A 330 14.78 12.92 -10.24
N THR A 331 15.80 12.26 -10.80
CA THR A 331 16.66 12.82 -11.83
C THR A 331 16.41 12.11 -13.15
N THR A 332 16.29 12.87 -14.23
CA THR A 332 16.12 12.35 -15.59
C THR A 332 17.23 12.88 -16.49
N THR A 333 17.89 11.99 -17.23
CA THR A 333 18.97 12.34 -18.15
C THR A 333 18.89 11.47 -19.39
N GLN A 334 19.02 12.09 -20.57
CA GLN A 334 19.11 11.36 -21.83
C GLN A 334 20.52 11.47 -22.41
N ASP A 335 21.14 10.33 -22.74
CA ASP A 335 22.40 10.23 -23.48
C ASP A 335 22.16 9.41 -24.75
N GLY A 336 22.11 10.09 -25.90
CA GLY A 336 21.74 9.47 -27.18
C GLY A 336 20.36 8.82 -27.14
N GLU A 337 20.32 7.51 -27.36
CA GLU A 337 19.07 6.71 -27.36
C GLU A 337 18.69 6.18 -25.96
N LEU A 338 19.51 6.43 -24.93
CA LEU A 338 19.28 5.98 -23.56
C LEU A 338 18.68 7.10 -22.70
N LEU A 339 17.46 6.89 -22.22
CA LEU A 339 16.85 7.72 -21.18
C LEU A 339 17.01 7.03 -19.82
N THR A 340 17.70 7.70 -18.90
CA THR A 340 17.92 7.27 -17.53
C THR A 340 17.03 8.06 -16.59
N ILE A 341 16.33 7.36 -15.70
CA ILE A 341 15.44 7.90 -14.69
C ILE A 341 15.86 7.28 -13.36
N ASN A 342 16.24 8.11 -12.41
CA ASN A 342 16.77 7.65 -11.13
C ASN A 342 16.07 8.37 -9.98
N LEU A 343 15.53 7.61 -9.03
CA LEU A 343 15.01 8.12 -7.77
C LEU A 343 16.06 7.86 -6.68
N ALA A 344 16.75 8.91 -6.24
CA ALA A 344 17.90 8.80 -5.33
C ALA A 344 17.48 8.64 -3.85
N THR A 345 16.70 7.61 -3.52
CA THR A 345 16.33 7.26 -2.15
C THR A 345 15.94 5.80 -2.00
N ASP A 346 16.22 5.19 -0.84
CA ASP A 346 15.80 3.83 -0.50
C ASP A 346 14.43 3.80 0.19
N GLN A 347 13.93 4.96 0.64
CA GLN A 347 12.63 5.10 1.27
C GLN A 347 11.89 6.29 0.69
N THR A 348 10.65 6.06 0.29
CA THR A 348 9.73 7.10 -0.14
C THR A 348 8.66 7.29 0.93
N ARG A 349 8.18 8.52 1.07
CA ARG A 349 7.04 8.80 1.97
C ARG A 349 5.74 8.31 1.34
N SER A 350 5.72 8.22 0.01
CA SER A 350 4.60 7.73 -0.80
C SER A 350 5.11 7.10 -2.10
N SER A 351 4.36 6.16 -2.68
CA SER A 351 4.77 5.54 -3.95
C SER A 351 4.91 6.58 -5.07
N VAL A 352 6.14 6.75 -5.57
CA VAL A 352 6.41 7.49 -6.81
C VAL A 352 5.98 6.61 -7.98
N ARG A 353 5.13 7.16 -8.86
CA ARG A 353 4.61 6.49 -10.06
C ARG A 353 5.18 7.15 -11.30
N LEU A 354 5.73 6.36 -12.19
CA LEU A 354 6.29 6.76 -13.47
C LEU A 354 5.45 6.19 -14.60
N TYR A 355 4.93 7.06 -15.46
CA TYR A 355 4.20 6.71 -16.68
C TYR A 355 5.03 7.11 -17.90
N ILE A 356 5.23 6.18 -18.82
CA ILE A 356 5.98 6.41 -20.06
C ILE A 356 5.17 5.91 -21.26
N SER A 357 5.02 6.75 -22.27
CA SER A 357 4.56 6.37 -23.61
C SER A 357 5.70 6.58 -24.60
N ALA A 358 5.97 5.60 -25.46
CA ALA A 358 6.97 5.72 -26.52
C ALA A 358 6.67 4.79 -27.71
N PRO A 359 7.04 5.18 -28.95
CA PRO A 359 6.70 4.41 -30.15
C PRO A 359 7.51 3.11 -30.31
N ASN A 360 8.82 3.14 -30.02
CA ASN A 360 9.71 2.01 -30.27
C ASN A 360 10.79 1.89 -29.17
N LEU A 361 10.60 0.96 -28.23
CA LEU A 361 11.59 0.62 -27.20
C LEU A 361 12.23 -0.74 -27.48
N GLN A 362 13.54 -0.82 -27.37
CA GLN A 362 14.33 -2.04 -27.64
C GLN A 362 14.89 -2.65 -26.36
N GLU A 363 15.21 -1.81 -25.36
CA GLU A 363 15.80 -2.27 -24.10
C GLU A 363 15.21 -1.54 -22.91
N LEU A 364 14.83 -2.29 -21.88
CA LEU A 364 14.31 -1.80 -20.62
C LEU A 364 15.17 -2.37 -19.48
N THR A 365 15.74 -1.49 -18.67
CA THR A 365 16.51 -1.88 -17.48
C THR A 365 15.85 -1.32 -16.24
N PHE A 366 15.57 -2.19 -15.26
CA PHE A 366 14.95 -1.87 -13.98
C PHE A 366 15.86 -2.32 -12.83
N ASP A 367 16.14 -1.42 -11.90
CA ASP A 367 17.02 -1.69 -10.75
C ASP A 367 16.37 -1.16 -9.46
N GLN A 368 16.09 -2.05 -8.51
CA GLN A 368 15.44 -1.73 -7.22
C GLN A 368 14.16 -0.90 -7.37
N THR A 369 13.31 -1.27 -8.34
CA THR A 369 12.00 -0.66 -8.56
C THR A 369 10.92 -1.30 -7.69
N ASP A 370 9.73 -0.70 -7.67
CA ASP A 370 8.51 -1.30 -7.12
C ASP A 370 7.79 -2.04 -8.27
N ASP A 371 6.45 -2.09 -8.31
CA ASP A 371 5.70 -2.75 -9.40
C ASP A 371 6.00 -2.18 -10.80
N VAL A 372 6.29 -3.05 -11.78
CA VAL A 372 6.53 -2.67 -13.18
C VAL A 372 5.47 -3.28 -14.11
N LEU A 373 4.91 -2.46 -14.99
CA LEU A 373 3.90 -2.85 -15.97
C LEU A 373 4.28 -2.36 -17.36
N VAL A 374 4.61 -3.28 -18.26
CA VAL A 374 4.96 -3.02 -19.66
C VAL A 374 3.82 -3.53 -20.55
N LYS A 375 3.13 -2.64 -21.27
CA LYS A 375 1.88 -2.95 -21.96
C LYS A 375 1.98 -2.80 -23.47
N ASP A 376 1.37 -3.78 -24.14
CA ASP A 376 0.96 -3.73 -25.55
C ASP A 376 2.09 -3.45 -26.54
N PHE A 377 3.31 -3.93 -26.25
CA PHE A 377 4.46 -3.76 -27.14
C PHE A 377 4.43 -4.73 -28.32
N HIS A 378 4.58 -4.17 -29.53
CA HIS A 378 4.59 -4.88 -30.81
C HIS A 378 5.89 -4.60 -31.55
N ASN A 379 6.94 -5.36 -31.26
CA ASN A 379 8.30 -5.09 -31.74
C ASN A 379 8.95 -6.34 -32.35
N GLU A 380 9.99 -6.17 -33.16
CA GLU A 380 10.80 -7.32 -33.60
C GLU A 380 11.52 -7.93 -32.39
N SER A 381 12.24 -7.13 -31.61
CA SER A 381 12.91 -7.57 -30.40
C SER A 381 12.67 -6.64 -29.22
N LEU A 382 12.62 -7.22 -28.02
CA LEU A 382 12.60 -6.48 -26.76
C LEU A 382 13.50 -7.19 -25.74
N THR A 383 14.40 -6.43 -25.11
CA THR A 383 15.24 -6.90 -24.01
C THR A 383 14.80 -6.24 -22.71
N ILE A 384 14.56 -7.04 -21.67
CA ILE A 384 14.23 -6.56 -20.33
C ILE A 384 15.25 -7.12 -19.34
N ASN A 385 15.95 -6.23 -18.66
CA ASN A 385 16.89 -6.54 -17.59
C ASN A 385 16.31 -6.03 -16.27
N ALA A 386 16.01 -6.90 -15.33
CA ALA A 386 15.41 -6.56 -14.05
C ALA A 386 16.26 -7.10 -12.89
N ALA A 387 16.52 -6.25 -11.90
CA ALA A 387 17.24 -6.63 -10.68
C ALA A 387 16.59 -5.97 -9.44
N GLY A 388 16.21 -6.78 -8.44
CA GLY A 388 15.57 -6.32 -7.21
C GLY A 388 14.40 -7.22 -6.80
N ASP A 389 13.68 -6.82 -5.74
CA ASP A 389 12.56 -7.59 -5.18
C ASP A 389 11.22 -6.94 -5.55
N PHE A 390 10.73 -7.20 -6.77
CA PHE A 390 9.50 -6.62 -7.30
C PHE A 390 8.81 -7.49 -8.36
N GLU A 391 7.54 -7.16 -8.65
CA GLU A 391 6.75 -7.82 -9.71
C GLU A 391 6.84 -7.05 -11.04
N LEU A 392 7.11 -7.76 -12.13
CA LEU A 392 7.14 -7.23 -13.50
C LEU A 392 6.11 -7.96 -14.38
N LYS A 393 5.11 -7.23 -14.84
CA LYS A 393 4.10 -7.72 -15.79
C LYS A 393 4.36 -7.14 -17.18
N THR A 394 4.54 -8.00 -18.17
CA THR A 394 4.76 -7.60 -19.56
C THR A 394 3.75 -8.23 -20.52
N THR A 395 3.11 -7.41 -21.36
CA THR A 395 2.18 -7.86 -22.41
C THR A 395 2.61 -7.38 -23.80
N GLY A 396 2.40 -8.20 -24.82
CA GLY A 396 2.78 -7.82 -26.18
C GLY A 396 2.93 -8.96 -27.18
N LYS A 397 3.39 -8.60 -28.38
CA LYS A 397 3.75 -9.52 -29.46
C LYS A 397 5.15 -9.19 -29.97
N MET A 398 6.08 -10.13 -29.86
CA MET A 398 7.46 -9.94 -30.29
C MET A 398 7.97 -11.10 -31.13
N GLN A 399 8.94 -10.87 -32.01
CA GLN A 399 9.66 -11.97 -32.65
C GLN A 399 10.65 -12.61 -31.66
N GLU A 400 11.38 -11.78 -30.92
CA GLU A 400 12.33 -12.20 -29.89
C GLU A 400 12.13 -11.41 -28.59
N LEU A 401 12.05 -12.12 -27.46
CA LEU A 401 11.95 -11.54 -26.14
C LEU A 401 13.10 -12.06 -25.27
N THR A 402 13.94 -11.17 -24.78
CA THR A 402 15.03 -11.49 -23.86
C THR A 402 14.70 -10.97 -22.47
N LEU A 403 14.69 -11.85 -21.47
CA LEU A 403 14.39 -11.53 -20.08
C LEU A 403 15.56 -11.95 -19.18
N THR A 404 16.12 -10.99 -18.47
CA THR A 404 17.13 -11.22 -17.43
C THR A 404 16.55 -10.81 -16.09
N ALA A 405 16.57 -11.70 -15.08
CA ALA A 405 16.01 -11.44 -13.75
C ALA A 405 17.01 -11.83 -12.66
N ARG A 406 17.24 -10.96 -11.67
CA ARG A 406 18.15 -11.19 -10.53
C ARG A 406 17.56 -10.63 -9.24
N ASN A 407 17.97 -11.18 -8.10
CA ASN A 407 17.58 -10.74 -6.74
C ASN A 407 16.07 -10.77 -6.43
N GLY A 408 15.34 -11.79 -6.87
CA GLY A 408 13.96 -12.03 -6.43
C GLY A 408 12.85 -11.47 -7.33
N VAL A 409 13.16 -10.96 -8.52
CA VAL A 409 12.13 -10.43 -9.44
C VAL A 409 11.13 -11.53 -9.85
N GLU A 410 9.83 -11.22 -9.77
CA GLU A 410 8.75 -12.06 -10.29
C GLU A 410 8.23 -11.52 -11.61
N ILE A 411 8.55 -12.21 -12.72
CA ILE A 411 8.15 -11.82 -14.07
C ILE A 411 6.94 -12.61 -14.53
N GLU A 412 5.96 -11.91 -15.09
CA GLU A 412 4.83 -12.49 -15.78
C GLU A 412 4.73 -11.98 -17.23
N PHE A 413 4.73 -12.90 -18.18
CA PHE A 413 4.53 -12.59 -19.60
C PHE A 413 3.19 -13.12 -20.12
N THR A 414 2.38 -12.22 -20.67
CA THR A 414 1.12 -12.55 -21.37
C THR A 414 1.16 -11.99 -22.79
N GLY A 415 1.30 -12.85 -23.79
CA GLY A 415 1.51 -12.37 -25.17
C GLY A 415 1.91 -13.46 -26.14
N ASN A 416 2.51 -13.07 -27.26
CA ASN A 416 3.07 -13.99 -28.25
C ASN A 416 4.56 -13.70 -28.46
N THR A 417 5.42 -14.72 -28.38
CA THR A 417 6.82 -14.61 -28.83
C THR A 417 7.28 -15.85 -29.58
N ASN A 418 8.07 -15.65 -30.64
CA ASN A 418 8.64 -16.77 -31.40
C ASN A 418 9.87 -17.35 -30.69
N LEU A 419 10.72 -16.50 -30.12
CA LEU A 419 11.88 -16.90 -29.34
C LEU A 419 11.91 -16.18 -28.00
N LEU A 420 11.94 -16.95 -26.91
CA LEU A 420 12.19 -16.46 -25.55
C LEU A 420 13.62 -16.82 -25.13
N ASN A 421 14.44 -15.84 -24.79
CA ASN A 421 15.71 -16.05 -24.09
C ASN A 421 15.53 -15.62 -22.63
N ALA A 422 15.55 -16.56 -21.69
CA ALA A 422 15.34 -16.26 -20.27
C ALA A 422 16.57 -16.64 -19.44
N HIS A 423 17.10 -15.70 -18.66
CA HIS A 423 18.19 -15.90 -17.72
C HIS A 423 17.79 -15.42 -16.32
N LEU A 424 17.61 -16.35 -15.39
CA LEU A 424 17.17 -16.07 -14.03
C LEU A 424 18.24 -16.46 -13.01
N GLU A 425 18.52 -15.59 -12.05
CA GLU A 425 19.41 -15.85 -10.92
C GLU A 425 18.77 -15.38 -9.61
N GLU A 426 19.30 -15.88 -8.49
CA GLU A 426 19.02 -15.36 -7.13
C GLU A 426 17.51 -15.32 -6.82
N GLU A 427 16.88 -16.49 -6.74
CA GLU A 427 15.47 -16.71 -6.37
C GLU A 427 14.42 -16.03 -7.26
N SER A 428 14.79 -15.59 -8.46
CA SER A 428 13.87 -14.95 -9.42
C SER A 428 12.87 -15.95 -10.02
N ARG A 429 11.74 -15.43 -10.51
CA ARG A 429 10.64 -16.23 -11.07
C ARG A 429 10.19 -15.70 -12.43
N LEU A 430 9.85 -16.61 -13.34
CA LEU A 430 9.24 -16.30 -14.64
C LEU A 430 8.04 -17.21 -14.89
N ASP A 431 6.87 -16.62 -15.06
CA ASP A 431 5.63 -17.30 -15.44
C ASP A 431 5.17 -16.82 -16.83
N THR A 432 5.08 -17.75 -17.79
CA THR A 432 4.63 -17.47 -19.17
C THR A 432 3.43 -18.32 -19.59
N ASP A 433 2.77 -19.01 -18.66
CA ASP A 433 1.68 -19.96 -18.97
C ASP A 433 0.40 -19.29 -19.49
N ARG A 434 0.29 -17.96 -19.32
CA ARG A 434 -0.78 -17.14 -19.90
C ARG A 434 -0.43 -16.60 -21.30
N GLY A 435 0.79 -16.82 -21.78
CA GLY A 435 1.27 -16.44 -23.10
C GLY A 435 1.50 -17.64 -24.03
N ASN A 436 1.88 -17.34 -25.27
CA ASN A 436 2.26 -18.31 -26.28
C ASN A 436 3.73 -18.07 -26.68
N VAL A 437 4.60 -18.96 -26.21
CA VAL A 437 6.03 -18.99 -26.50
C VAL A 437 6.27 -20.14 -27.48
N GLN A 438 6.86 -19.90 -28.65
CA GLN A 438 7.12 -20.99 -29.60
C GLN A 438 8.42 -21.73 -29.30
N LYS A 439 9.53 -20.99 -29.11
CA LYS A 439 10.86 -21.52 -28.83
C LYS A 439 11.45 -20.86 -27.60
N ALA A 440 12.26 -21.59 -26.83
CA ALA A 440 12.90 -21.05 -25.64
C ALA A 440 14.36 -21.47 -25.46
N LYS A 441 15.21 -20.52 -25.04
CA LYS A 441 16.54 -20.74 -24.47
C LYS A 441 16.50 -20.32 -23.00
N LEU A 442 16.84 -21.22 -22.10
CA LEU A 442 16.56 -21.07 -20.68
C LEU A 442 17.81 -21.26 -19.83
N SER A 443 18.00 -20.36 -18.87
CA SER A 443 19.01 -20.47 -17.83
C SER A 443 18.40 -20.07 -16.49
N ALA A 444 18.54 -20.91 -15.47
CA ALA A 444 18.06 -20.63 -14.11
C ALA A 444 19.05 -21.12 -13.07
N SER A 445 19.47 -20.22 -12.17
CA SER A 445 20.41 -20.53 -11.10
C SER A 445 19.94 -20.01 -9.73
N ASN A 446 20.56 -20.52 -8.66
CA ASN A 446 20.39 -20.02 -7.28
C ASN A 446 18.92 -19.92 -6.81
N GLY A 447 18.14 -21.00 -6.95
CA GLY A 447 16.77 -21.03 -6.42
C GLY A 447 15.69 -20.53 -7.37
N SER A 448 16.06 -20.16 -8.60
CA SER A 448 15.16 -19.54 -9.57
C SER A 448 14.15 -20.51 -10.19
N ARG A 449 12.99 -20.01 -10.61
CA ARG A 449 11.88 -20.83 -11.13
C ARG A 449 11.33 -20.31 -12.44
N ILE A 450 11.21 -21.19 -13.43
CA ILE A 450 10.61 -20.90 -14.73
C ILE A 450 9.37 -21.77 -14.91
N LYS A 451 8.26 -21.17 -15.33
CA LYS A 451 7.02 -21.84 -15.67
C LYS A 451 6.59 -21.46 -17.08
N LEU A 452 6.46 -22.46 -17.95
CA LEU A 452 6.08 -22.29 -19.35
C LEU A 452 4.72 -22.94 -19.63
N GLY A 453 4.00 -22.43 -20.63
CA GLY A 453 2.81 -23.09 -21.19
C GLY A 453 3.16 -24.32 -22.03
N ALA A 454 2.17 -25.13 -22.39
CA ALA A 454 2.37 -26.30 -23.23
C ALA A 454 2.69 -25.92 -24.69
N GLY A 455 3.52 -26.74 -25.35
CA GLY A 455 3.85 -26.61 -26.78
C GLY A 455 5.12 -25.82 -27.11
N VAL A 456 5.87 -25.36 -26.12
CA VAL A 456 7.17 -24.67 -26.32
C VAL A 456 8.26 -25.67 -26.76
N GLU A 457 8.99 -25.33 -27.82
CA GLU A 457 10.21 -26.03 -28.24
C GLU A 457 11.42 -25.47 -27.47
N ILE A 458 12.01 -26.27 -26.57
CA ILE A 458 13.21 -25.86 -25.83
C ILE A 458 14.45 -26.11 -26.71
N LEU A 459 15.13 -25.04 -27.07
CA LEU A 459 16.35 -25.07 -27.88
C LEU A 459 17.60 -25.30 -27.02
N GLU A 460 17.68 -24.62 -25.87
CA GLU A 460 18.80 -24.68 -24.93
C GLU A 460 18.25 -24.59 -23.49
N GLN A 461 18.82 -25.36 -22.56
CA GLN A 461 18.48 -25.27 -21.14
C GLN A 461 19.69 -25.48 -20.23
N ASN A 462 19.83 -24.65 -19.21
CA ASN A 462 20.81 -24.80 -18.13
C ASN A 462 20.15 -24.44 -16.78
N ILE A 463 19.76 -25.45 -15.99
CA ILE A 463 19.03 -25.26 -14.74
C ILE A 463 19.87 -25.85 -13.60
N SER A 464 20.23 -25.05 -12.60
CA SER A 464 20.99 -25.52 -11.44
C SER A 464 20.17 -26.47 -10.56
N ASP A 465 20.84 -27.29 -9.75
CA ASP A 465 20.20 -28.30 -8.89
C ASP A 465 19.13 -27.75 -7.93
N ASN A 466 19.25 -26.49 -7.52
CA ASN A 466 18.29 -25.80 -6.64
C ASN A 466 17.25 -24.94 -7.38
N SER A 467 17.26 -24.94 -8.71
CA SER A 467 16.32 -24.21 -9.57
C SER A 467 15.32 -25.15 -10.22
N SER A 468 14.23 -24.62 -10.79
CA SER A 468 13.19 -25.48 -11.39
C SER A 468 12.63 -24.92 -12.68
N LEU A 469 12.37 -25.81 -13.64
CA LEU A 469 11.58 -25.56 -14.84
C LEU A 469 10.31 -26.41 -14.80
N LYS A 470 9.14 -25.79 -14.97
CA LYS A 470 7.84 -26.47 -15.04
C LYS A 470 7.11 -26.11 -16.33
N ILE A 471 6.54 -27.11 -16.99
CA ILE A 471 5.65 -26.92 -18.13
C ILE A 471 4.22 -27.26 -17.67
N VAL A 472 3.26 -26.37 -17.91
CA VAL A 472 1.86 -26.55 -17.55
C VAL A 472 0.97 -26.59 -18.79
N ASN A 473 -0.08 -27.41 -18.72
CA ASN A 473 -1.06 -27.62 -19.79
C ASN A 473 -2.20 -26.62 -19.73
#